data_AF-A0A662ULU2-F1
#
_entry.id   AF-A0A662ULU2-F1
#
_cell.length_a   1.000
_cell.length_b   1.000
_cell.length_c   1.000
_cell.angle_alpha   90.00
_cell.angle_beta   90.00
_cell.angle_gamma   90.00
#
_symmetry.space_group_name_H-M   'P 1'
#
loop_
_entity.id
_entity.type
_entity.pdbx_description
1 polymer ?
#
loop_
_entity_poly.entity_id
_entity_poly.type
_entity_poly.pdbx_seq_one_letter_code
_entity_poly.pdbx_strand_id
1 'polypeptide(L)'
;MTDEKIKELLKKHKPKSWADIQRQIKEMQKAKQKYTRDAKKLEVNIMNFVNRLEPLVDPATDEVLCWVRNPTRAEWDEMVPREYFEYENPEDMPPEVREKLDNHVYEMMAKLIAIPKHDAKWWREHTNIPFVMLFQAHLMKQYELLGIDVENF
;
A
#
# COMPACT_ATOMS: atom_id res chain seq x y z
N MET A 1 34.23 40.05 -27.46
CA MET A 1 33.90 40.29 -26.03
C MET A 1 35.06 41.06 -25.43
N THR A 2 34.81 42.23 -24.85
CA THR A 2 35.84 43.07 -24.22
C THR A 2 36.33 42.45 -22.90
N ASP A 3 37.63 42.59 -22.62
CA ASP A 3 38.30 42.07 -21.41
C ASP A 3 37.63 42.50 -20.09
N GLU A 4 36.91 43.62 -20.08
CA GLU A 4 36.15 44.09 -18.91
C GLU A 4 34.94 43.21 -18.58
N LYS A 5 34.23 42.67 -19.59
CA LYS A 5 33.12 41.74 -19.35
C LYS A 5 33.62 40.42 -18.76
N ILE A 6 34.81 39.96 -19.16
CA ILE A 6 35.46 38.76 -18.62
C ILE A 6 35.91 39.02 -17.17
N LYS A 7 36.49 40.19 -16.86
CA LYS A 7 36.86 40.57 -15.49
C LYS A 7 35.67 40.72 -14.55
N GLU A 8 34.53 41.23 -15.02
CA GLU A 8 33.30 41.29 -14.23
C GLU A 8 32.70 39.90 -13.95
N LEU A 9 32.71 39.00 -14.94
CA LEU A 9 32.28 37.61 -14.77
C LEU A 9 33.16 36.85 -13.75
N LEU A 10 34.48 37.03 -13.82
CA LEU A 10 35.44 36.42 -12.87
C LEU A 10 35.32 36.99 -11.45
N LYS A 11 34.89 38.26 -11.29
CA LYS A 11 34.57 38.84 -9.97
C LYS A 11 33.29 38.27 -9.36
N LYS A 12 32.26 38.01 -10.19
CA LYS A 12 30.99 37.43 -9.75
C LYS A 12 31.10 35.94 -9.42
N HIS A 13 31.95 35.22 -10.14
CA HIS A 13 32.19 33.78 -9.94
C HIS A 13 33.63 33.54 -9.50
N LYS A 14 33.97 33.92 -8.25
CA LYS A 14 35.25 33.51 -7.66
C LYS A 14 35.34 31.99 -7.67
N PRO A 15 36.43 31.39 -8.19
CA PRO A 15 36.66 29.96 -8.07
C PRO A 15 36.62 29.56 -6.60
N LYS A 16 35.79 28.57 -6.25
CA LYS A 16 35.76 28.04 -4.88
C LYS A 16 37.15 27.51 -4.54
N SER A 17 37.62 27.75 -3.32
CA SER A 17 38.89 27.19 -2.87
C SER A 17 38.82 25.66 -2.87
N TRP A 18 39.96 24.99 -3.03
CA TRP A 18 40.02 23.52 -2.95
C TRP A 18 39.41 23.00 -1.63
N ALA A 19 39.60 23.75 -0.53
CA ALA A 19 39.01 23.44 0.77
C ALA A 19 37.47 23.53 0.78
N ASP A 20 36.88 24.53 0.10
CA ASP A 20 35.43 24.66 -0.03
C ASP A 20 34.82 23.55 -0.90
N ILE A 21 35.55 23.12 -1.94
CA ILE A 21 35.15 21.99 -2.79
C ILE A 21 35.14 20.69 -1.96
N GLN A 22 36.18 20.42 -1.16
CA GLN A 22 36.18 19.26 -0.26
C GLN A 22 35.06 19.30 0.78
N ARG A 23 34.78 20.49 1.34
CA ARG A 23 33.71 20.64 2.32
C ARG A 23 32.36 20.29 1.68
N GLN A 24 32.09 20.80 0.48
CA GLN A 24 30.86 20.50 -0.25
C GLN A 24 30.74 19.02 -0.62
N ILE A 25 31.83 18.37 -1.06
CA ILE A 25 31.81 16.92 -1.35
C ILE A 25 31.49 16.12 -0.08
N LYS A 26 32.11 16.45 1.07
CA LYS A 26 31.82 15.78 2.35
C LYS A 26 30.38 16.02 2.82
N GLU A 27 29.86 17.23 2.66
CA GLU A 27 28.47 17.56 2.98
C GLU A 27 27.48 16.79 2.07
N MET A 28 27.74 16.72 0.77
CA MET A 28 26.95 15.93 -0.18
C MET A 28 26.98 14.44 0.15
N GLN A 29 28.14 13.88 0.50
CA GLN A 29 28.26 12.47 0.89
C GLN A 29 27.49 12.18 2.19
N LYS A 30 27.60 13.05 3.20
CA LYS A 30 26.83 12.94 4.44
C LYS A 30 25.32 13.04 4.19
N ALA A 31 24.89 13.98 3.36
CA ALA A 31 23.49 14.13 2.97
C ALA A 31 22.99 12.87 2.25
N LYS A 32 23.73 12.37 1.26
CA LYS A 32 23.40 11.13 0.53
C LYS A 32 23.27 9.94 1.48
N GLN A 33 24.22 9.75 2.39
CA GLN A 33 24.16 8.67 3.40
C GLN A 33 22.95 8.81 4.34
N LYS A 34 22.62 10.04 4.77
CA LYS A 34 21.41 10.31 5.58
C LYS A 34 20.16 9.92 4.80
N TYR A 35 19.99 10.42 3.58
CA TYR A 35 18.84 10.07 2.72
C TYR A 35 18.74 8.57 2.45
N THR A 36 19.87 7.87 2.21
CA THR A 36 19.86 6.42 2.02
C THR A 36 19.46 5.67 3.29
N ARG A 37 19.87 6.12 4.48
CA ARG A 37 19.44 5.53 5.75
C ARG A 37 17.95 5.78 6.02
N ASP A 38 17.47 6.98 5.72
CA ASP A 38 16.06 7.35 5.89
C ASP A 38 15.17 6.57 4.91
N ALA A 39 15.61 6.36 3.66
CA ALA A 39 14.93 5.50 2.69
C ALA A 39 14.82 4.04 3.17
N LYS A 40 15.91 3.45 3.66
CA LYS A 40 15.88 2.08 4.22
C LYS A 40 14.93 1.96 5.41
N LYS A 41 14.91 2.96 6.30
CA LYS A 41 13.96 2.99 7.42
C LYS A 41 12.51 3.07 6.93
N LEU A 42 12.26 3.90 5.91
CA LEU A 42 10.94 4.00 5.29
C LEU A 42 10.50 2.66 4.68
N GLU A 43 11.37 1.99 3.91
CA GLU A 43 11.09 0.67 3.33
C GLU A 43 10.74 -0.36 4.40
N VAL A 44 11.54 -0.44 5.47
CA VAL A 44 11.29 -1.34 6.62
C VAL A 44 9.95 -1.02 7.28
N ASN A 45 9.63 0.26 7.48
CA ASN A 45 8.36 0.67 8.07
C ASN A 45 7.17 0.29 7.18
N ILE A 46 7.27 0.46 5.86
CA ILE A 46 6.24 0.04 4.91
C ILE A 46 6.05 -1.47 4.95
N MET A 47 7.14 -2.25 4.91
CA MET A 47 7.07 -3.72 5.00
C MET A 47 6.44 -4.17 6.33
N ASN A 48 6.84 -3.56 7.44
CA ASN A 48 6.27 -3.86 8.76
C ASN A 48 4.78 -3.51 8.84
N PHE A 49 4.36 -2.44 8.17
CA PHE A 49 2.95 -2.06 8.11
C PHE A 49 2.11 -3.07 7.31
N VAL A 50 2.59 -3.49 6.14
CA VAL A 50 1.91 -4.51 5.32
C VAL A 50 1.84 -5.86 6.05
N ASN A 51 2.92 -6.23 6.76
CA ASN A 51 3.00 -7.50 7.49
C ASN A 51 2.32 -7.46 8.87
N ARG A 52 1.77 -6.31 9.28
CA ARG A 52 1.02 -6.23 10.53
C ARG A 52 -0.21 -7.13 10.44
N LEU A 53 -0.39 -7.97 11.46
CA LEU A 53 -1.55 -8.81 11.60
C LEU A 53 -2.58 -8.14 12.49
N GLU A 54 -3.81 -8.05 12.00
CA GLU A 54 -4.96 -7.55 12.73
C GLU A 54 -5.96 -8.69 12.93
N PRO A 55 -6.55 -8.80 14.12
CA PRO A 55 -7.50 -9.87 14.39
C PRO A 55 -8.84 -9.56 13.72
N LEU A 56 -9.40 -10.56 13.04
CA LEU A 56 -10.81 -10.61 12.70
C LEU A 56 -11.56 -11.19 13.90
N VAL A 57 -12.38 -10.36 14.55
CA VAL A 57 -13.06 -10.70 15.80
C VAL A 57 -14.54 -10.86 15.54
N ASP A 58 -15.13 -11.93 16.09
CA ASP A 58 -16.59 -12.09 16.12
C ASP A 58 -17.21 -11.04 17.05
N PRO A 59 -18.04 -10.11 16.54
CA PRO A 59 -18.63 -9.06 17.36
C PRO A 59 -19.60 -9.57 18.43
N ALA A 60 -20.14 -10.79 18.28
CA ALA A 60 -21.07 -11.36 19.25
C ALA A 60 -20.38 -11.99 20.46
N THR A 61 -19.17 -12.54 20.27
CA THR A 61 -18.47 -13.36 21.26
C THR A 61 -17.12 -12.79 21.69
N ASP A 62 -16.61 -11.79 20.97
CA ASP A 62 -15.26 -11.22 21.12
C ASP A 62 -14.13 -12.25 20.88
N GLU A 63 -14.46 -13.39 20.26
CA GLU A 63 -13.48 -14.40 19.90
C GLU A 63 -12.71 -14.02 18.62
N VAL A 64 -11.41 -14.26 18.64
CA VAL A 64 -10.56 -14.09 17.45
C VAL A 64 -10.76 -15.26 16.51
N LEU A 65 -11.33 -14.98 15.34
CA LEU A 65 -11.61 -15.98 14.32
C LEU A 65 -10.38 -16.26 13.45
N CYS A 66 -9.68 -15.20 13.02
CA CYS A 66 -8.46 -15.30 12.24
C CYS A 66 -7.61 -14.03 12.34
N TRP A 67 -6.39 -14.08 11.81
CA TRP A 67 -5.46 -12.97 11.73
C TRP A 67 -5.22 -12.60 10.27
N VAL A 68 -5.47 -11.34 9.95
CA VAL A 68 -5.45 -10.81 8.60
C VAL A 68 -4.29 -9.82 8.48
N ARG A 69 -3.49 -9.93 7.42
CA ARG A 69 -2.46 -8.92 7.13
C ARG A 69 -3.07 -7.74 6.39
N ASN A 70 -2.38 -6.61 6.43
CA ASN A 70 -2.77 -5.47 5.61
C ASN A 70 -2.53 -5.78 4.11
N PRO A 71 -3.52 -5.53 3.25
CA PRO A 71 -3.33 -5.61 1.80
C PRO A 71 -2.32 -4.59 1.29
N THR A 72 -1.56 -4.98 0.26
CA THR A 72 -0.74 -4.06 -0.53
C THR A 72 -1.62 -3.22 -1.47
N ARG A 73 -1.05 -2.17 -2.08
CA ARG A 73 -1.80 -1.37 -3.07
C ARG A 73 -2.28 -2.21 -4.26
N ALA A 74 -1.45 -3.11 -4.76
CA ALA A 74 -1.82 -3.97 -5.89
C ALA A 74 -3.00 -4.89 -5.52
N GLU A 75 -2.98 -5.46 -4.31
CA GLU A 75 -4.05 -6.32 -3.83
C GLU A 75 -5.34 -5.54 -3.55
N TRP A 76 -5.24 -4.27 -3.14
CA TRP A 76 -6.38 -3.38 -3.06
C TRP A 76 -7.01 -3.11 -4.41
N ASP A 77 -6.21 -2.81 -5.42
CA ASP A 77 -6.68 -2.57 -6.78
C ASP A 77 -7.32 -3.84 -7.39
N GLU A 78 -6.99 -5.03 -6.87
CA GLU A 78 -7.61 -6.31 -7.25
C GLU A 78 -8.97 -6.55 -6.56
N MET A 79 -9.23 -6.01 -5.37
CA MET A 79 -10.42 -6.37 -4.57
C MET A 79 -11.75 -6.15 -5.28
N VAL A 80 -11.83 -5.15 -6.16
CA VAL A 80 -12.97 -4.94 -7.05
C VAL A 80 -12.46 -5.15 -8.48
N PRO A 81 -12.73 -6.32 -9.10
CA PRO A 81 -12.37 -6.58 -10.48
C PRO A 81 -12.88 -5.45 -11.38
N ARG A 82 -12.04 -4.99 -12.32
CA ARG A 82 -12.38 -3.84 -13.18
C ARG A 82 -13.65 -4.06 -13.99
N GLU A 83 -13.91 -5.31 -14.31
CA GLU A 83 -15.11 -5.81 -14.98
C GLU A 83 -16.39 -5.43 -14.24
N TYR A 84 -16.33 -5.20 -12.92
CA TYR A 84 -17.48 -4.73 -12.13
C TYR A 84 -17.94 -3.33 -12.56
N PHE A 85 -17.00 -2.43 -12.84
CA PHE A 85 -17.32 -1.05 -13.23
C PHE A 85 -17.92 -0.94 -14.64
N GLU A 86 -17.96 -2.04 -15.40
CA GLU A 86 -18.63 -2.09 -16.69
C GLU A 86 -20.15 -2.27 -16.55
N TYR A 87 -20.66 -2.61 -15.35
CA TYR A 87 -22.07 -2.87 -15.09
C TYR A 87 -22.60 -1.91 -14.01
N GLU A 88 -23.53 -1.02 -14.38
CA GLU A 88 -24.17 -0.11 -13.42
C GLU A 88 -25.10 -0.84 -12.43
N ASN A 89 -25.73 -1.95 -12.85
CA ASN A 89 -26.57 -2.78 -11.98
C ASN A 89 -25.99 -4.20 -11.85
N PRO A 90 -25.92 -4.76 -10.63
CA PRO A 90 -25.50 -6.14 -10.39
C PRO A 90 -26.39 -7.21 -11.08
N GLU A 91 -27.65 -6.88 -11.39
CA GLU A 91 -28.58 -7.80 -12.05
C GLU A 91 -28.24 -8.04 -13.51
N ASP A 92 -27.66 -7.04 -14.18
CA ASP A 92 -27.25 -7.07 -15.59
C ASP A 92 -25.95 -7.86 -15.80
N MET A 93 -25.27 -8.21 -14.70
CA MET A 93 -23.99 -8.92 -14.74
C MET A 93 -24.20 -10.37 -15.19
N PRO A 94 -23.48 -10.85 -16.23
CA PRO A 94 -23.56 -12.24 -16.65
C PRO A 94 -23.25 -13.20 -15.47
N PRO A 95 -23.91 -14.37 -15.38
CA PRO A 95 -23.67 -15.34 -14.30
C PRO A 95 -22.19 -15.72 -14.14
N GLU A 96 -21.46 -15.83 -15.24
CA GLU A 96 -20.02 -16.15 -15.24
C GLU A 96 -19.16 -15.06 -14.58
N VAL A 97 -19.55 -13.79 -14.72
CA VAL A 97 -18.85 -12.66 -14.10
C VAL A 97 -19.19 -12.60 -12.61
N ARG A 98 -20.45 -12.85 -12.23
CA ARG A 98 -20.87 -13.00 -10.83
C ARG A 98 -20.12 -14.13 -10.13
N GLU A 99 -20.02 -15.31 -10.75
CA GLU A 99 -19.30 -16.43 -10.15
C GLU A 99 -17.80 -16.14 -10.00
N LYS A 100 -17.19 -15.43 -10.96
CA LYS A 100 -15.79 -14.98 -10.81
C LYS A 100 -15.62 -14.04 -9.64
N LEU A 101 -16.54 -13.08 -9.47
CA LEU A 101 -16.52 -12.15 -8.35
C LEU A 101 -16.67 -12.88 -7.01
N ASP A 102 -17.62 -13.80 -6.93
CA ASP A 102 -17.85 -14.65 -5.76
C ASP A 102 -16.63 -15.54 -5.46
N ASN A 103 -15.90 -16.01 -6.46
CA ASN A 103 -14.67 -16.77 -6.22
C ASN A 103 -13.51 -15.87 -5.78
N HIS A 104 -13.44 -14.65 -6.30
CA HIS A 104 -12.35 -13.73 -6.04
C HIS A 104 -12.23 -13.35 -4.56
N VAL A 105 -13.34 -13.19 -3.83
CA VAL A 105 -13.28 -12.90 -2.40
C VAL A 105 -12.55 -14.00 -1.61
N TYR A 106 -12.72 -15.27 -1.98
CA TYR A 106 -12.03 -16.38 -1.33
C TYR A 106 -10.54 -16.44 -1.69
N GLU A 107 -10.17 -16.03 -2.90
CA GLU A 107 -8.77 -15.83 -3.27
C GLU A 107 -8.11 -14.75 -2.41
N MET A 108 -8.84 -13.65 -2.16
CA MET A 108 -8.38 -12.57 -1.29
C MET A 108 -8.25 -13.01 0.16
N MET A 109 -9.21 -13.78 0.67
CA MET A 109 -9.13 -14.41 2.00
C MET A 109 -7.90 -15.31 2.10
N ALA A 110 -7.66 -16.17 1.11
CA ALA A 110 -6.48 -17.03 1.07
C ALA A 110 -5.16 -16.23 1.02
N LYS A 111 -5.13 -15.09 0.33
CA LYS A 111 -3.96 -14.21 0.26
C LYS A 111 -3.70 -13.45 1.57
N LEU A 112 -4.75 -12.94 2.21
CA LEU A 112 -4.66 -11.97 3.30
C LEU A 112 -4.75 -12.59 4.69
N ILE A 113 -5.50 -13.68 4.85
CA ILE A 113 -5.54 -14.41 6.11
C ILE A 113 -4.21 -15.14 6.28
N ALA A 114 -3.49 -14.77 7.34
CA ALA A 114 -2.21 -15.35 7.70
C ALA A 114 -2.38 -16.54 8.66
N ILE A 115 -3.37 -16.47 9.55
CA ILE A 115 -3.60 -17.49 10.59
C ILE A 115 -5.11 -17.69 10.81
N PRO A 116 -5.65 -18.90 10.63
CA PRO A 116 -5.00 -20.07 10.03
C PRO A 116 -4.78 -19.88 8.52
N LYS A 117 -3.72 -20.48 7.97
CA LYS A 117 -3.42 -20.39 6.54
C LYS A 117 -4.15 -21.50 5.78
N HIS A 118 -5.07 -21.11 4.90
CA HIS A 118 -5.81 -22.01 4.02
C HIS A 118 -5.88 -21.46 2.59
N ASP A 119 -6.19 -22.32 1.63
CA ASP A 119 -6.41 -21.94 0.23
C ASP A 119 -7.85 -21.44 0.00
N ALA A 120 -8.08 -20.87 -1.18
CA ALA A 120 -9.37 -20.28 -1.54
C ALA A 120 -10.52 -21.31 -1.53
N LYS A 121 -10.22 -22.56 -1.93
CA LYS A 121 -11.21 -23.63 -1.95
C LYS A 121 -11.70 -23.95 -0.55
N TRP A 122 -10.78 -24.08 0.40
CA TRP A 122 -11.11 -24.33 1.80
C TRP A 122 -11.97 -23.20 2.36
N TRP A 123 -11.60 -21.94 2.12
CA TRP A 123 -12.40 -20.79 2.57
C TRP A 123 -13.80 -20.80 1.97
N ARG A 124 -13.95 -21.10 0.68
CA ARG A 124 -15.27 -21.21 0.01
C ARG A 124 -16.15 -22.30 0.63
N GLU A 125 -15.56 -23.44 1.00
CA GLU A 125 -16.29 -24.59 1.54
C GLU A 125 -16.63 -24.47 3.03
N HIS A 126 -15.85 -23.69 3.80
CA HIS A 126 -15.91 -23.68 5.27
C HIS A 126 -16.33 -22.34 5.88
N THR A 127 -16.61 -21.32 5.06
CA THR A 127 -17.11 -20.03 5.54
C THR A 127 -18.57 -19.82 5.16
N ASN A 128 -19.21 -18.91 5.90
CA ASN A 128 -20.58 -18.48 5.65
C ASN A 128 -20.60 -17.01 5.26
N ILE A 129 -21.75 -16.56 4.76
CA ILE A 129 -21.95 -15.16 4.32
C ILE A 129 -21.56 -14.15 5.42
N PRO A 130 -21.97 -14.30 6.69
CA PRO A 130 -21.55 -13.38 7.76
C PRO A 130 -20.03 -13.27 7.93
N PHE A 131 -19.30 -14.39 7.85
CA PHE A 131 -17.83 -14.38 7.95
C PHE A 131 -17.20 -13.62 6.79
N VAL A 132 -17.69 -13.82 5.57
CA VAL A 132 -17.19 -13.12 4.37
C VAL A 132 -17.46 -11.62 4.48
N MET A 133 -18.66 -11.23 4.91
CA MET A 133 -19.01 -9.82 5.13
C MET A 133 -18.15 -9.19 6.22
N LEU A 134 -17.87 -9.93 7.30
CA LEU A 134 -17.00 -9.48 8.38
C LEU A 134 -15.57 -9.25 7.89
N PHE A 135 -15.03 -10.16 7.09
CA PHE A 135 -13.73 -10.01 6.46
C PHE A 135 -13.67 -8.78 5.54
N GLN A 136 -14.67 -8.57 4.70
CA GLN A 136 -14.74 -7.39 3.82
C GLN A 136 -14.86 -6.10 4.63
N ALA A 137 -15.69 -6.06 5.67
CA ALA A 137 -15.85 -4.91 6.54
C ALA A 137 -14.54 -4.59 7.30
N HIS A 138 -13.82 -5.62 7.75
CA HIS A 138 -12.50 -5.45 8.37
C HIS A 138 -11.53 -4.74 7.44
N LEU A 139 -11.49 -5.14 6.17
CA LEU A 139 -10.67 -4.48 5.16
C LEU A 139 -11.14 -3.03 4.93
N MET A 140 -12.44 -2.79 4.77
CA MET A 140 -12.99 -1.44 4.56
C MET A 140 -12.74 -0.49 5.74
N LYS A 141 -12.81 -0.97 6.98
CA LYS A 141 -12.49 -0.16 8.18
C LYS A 141 -11.04 0.38 8.15
N GLN A 142 -10.13 -0.31 7.49
CA GLN A 142 -8.76 0.19 7.32
C GLN A 142 -8.71 1.44 6.43
N TYR A 143 -9.67 1.67 5.52
CA TYR A 143 -9.78 2.93 4.76
C TYR A 143 -10.20 4.11 5.65
N GLU A 144 -11.21 3.92 6.49
CA GLU A 144 -11.71 4.96 7.38
C GLU A 144 -10.63 5.44 8.36
N LEU A 145 -9.81 4.52 8.87
CA LEU A 145 -8.69 4.82 9.75
C LEU A 145 -7.55 5.59 9.07
N LEU A 146 -7.50 5.61 7.72
CA LEU A 146 -6.55 6.41 6.93
C LEU A 146 -7.08 7.81 6.61
N GLY A 147 -8.29 8.17 7.06
CA GLY A 147 -8.91 9.48 6.80
C GLY A 147 -9.33 9.67 5.34
N ILE A 148 -9.51 8.58 4.59
CA ILE A 148 -10.07 8.60 3.25
C ILE A 148 -11.58 8.46 3.43
N ASP A 149 -12.31 9.53 3.13
CA ASP A 149 -13.76 9.57 3.25
C ASP A 149 -14.38 8.64 2.19
N VAL A 150 -14.95 7.52 2.64
CA VAL A 150 -15.47 6.43 1.79
C VAL A 150 -16.85 6.79 1.24
N GLU A 151 -17.51 7.84 1.75
CA GLU A 151 -18.85 8.28 1.29
C GLU A 151 -18.85 8.92 -0.12
N ASN A 152 -17.69 9.07 -0.77
CA ASN A 152 -17.55 9.69 -2.10
C ASN A 152 -16.95 8.77 -3.19
N PHE A 153 -17.03 7.45 -3.03
CA PHE A 153 -16.67 6.49 -4.09
C PHE A 153 -17.89 5.80 -4.68
#